data_AF-A0A6A5BG92-F1
#
_entry.id   AF-A0A6A5BG92-F1
#
_cell.length_a   1.000
_cell.length_b   1.000
_cell.length_c   1.000
_cell.angle_alpha   90.00
_cell.angle_beta   90.00
_cell.angle_gamma   90.00
#
_symmetry.space_group_name_H-M   'P 1'
#
loop_
_entity.id
_entity.type
_entity.pdbx_description
1 polymer ?
#
loop_
_entity_poly.entity_id
_entity_poly.type
_entity_poly.pdbx_seq_one_letter_code
_entity_poly.pdbx_strand_id
1 'polypeptide(L)'
;MNINSNDRTVLKKSKLQEITQQIDPRHSLDPEVEEILLEIADDFIESVTTFACSLAKHRGSDTLEVKDLQLHLEKNWNVKIPGFTQSSLQNGASSEEVRAFKRPTQTEAHKQRLVWVKKAQDQLQKQKQKQEKK
;
A
#
# COMPACT_ATOMS: atom_id res chain seq x y z
N MET A 1 -10.75 29.52 -13.89
CA MET A 1 -11.18 28.40 -14.75
C MET A 1 -12.52 27.93 -14.20
N ASN A 2 -13.58 28.05 -14.99
CA ASN A 2 -14.93 27.70 -14.57
C ASN A 2 -15.10 26.18 -14.78
N ILE A 3 -14.80 25.38 -13.76
CA ILE A 3 -15.00 23.93 -13.82
C ILE A 3 -16.45 23.70 -13.42
N ASN A 4 -17.29 23.42 -14.42
CA ASN A 4 -18.67 23.02 -14.24
C ASN A 4 -18.69 21.77 -13.33
N SER A 5 -19.35 21.82 -12.17
CA SER A 5 -19.31 20.74 -11.18
C SER A 5 -19.78 19.38 -11.70
N ASN A 6 -20.51 19.35 -12.82
CA ASN A 6 -21.01 18.12 -13.46
C ASN A 6 -20.00 17.45 -14.41
N ASP A 7 -18.85 18.07 -14.72
CA ASP A 7 -17.76 17.47 -15.50
C ASP A 7 -16.60 16.96 -14.63
N ARG A 8 -16.74 17.01 -13.30
CA ARG A 8 -15.69 16.60 -12.34
C ARG A 8 -15.69 15.10 -12.05
N THR A 9 -16.80 14.41 -12.29
CA THR A 9 -16.93 12.98 -12.00
C THR A 9 -16.15 12.18 -13.05
N VAL A 10 -15.03 11.60 -12.64
CA VAL A 10 -14.17 10.80 -13.53
C VAL A 10 -14.86 9.49 -13.89
N LEU A 11 -15.66 8.95 -12.96
CA LEU A 11 -16.49 7.79 -13.16
C LEU A 11 -17.94 8.21 -13.43
N LYS A 12 -18.52 7.72 -14.53
CA LYS A 12 -19.94 7.93 -14.83
C LYS A 12 -20.78 6.81 -14.21
N LYS A 13 -22.00 7.15 -13.80
CA LYS A 13 -23.01 6.20 -13.29
C LYS A 13 -23.23 5.00 -14.22
N SER A 14 -23.29 5.23 -15.53
CA SER A 14 -23.41 4.15 -16.52
C SER A 14 -22.25 3.16 -16.49
N LYS A 15 -21.03 3.63 -16.22
CA LYS A 15 -19.86 2.77 -16.12
C LYS A 15 -19.86 1.98 -14.81
N LEU A 16 -20.29 2.59 -13.72
CA LEU A 16 -20.47 1.88 -12.45
C LEU A 16 -21.45 0.71 -12.62
N GLN A 17 -22.59 0.95 -13.26
CA GLN A 17 -23.59 -0.10 -13.54
C GLN A 17 -23.04 -1.21 -14.43
N GLU A 18 -22.24 -0.87 -15.45
CA GLU A 18 -21.56 -1.86 -16.29
C GLU A 18 -20.59 -2.73 -15.47
N ILE A 19 -19.82 -2.12 -14.56
CA ILE A 19 -18.89 -2.83 -13.67
C ILE A 19 -19.68 -3.75 -12.72
N THR A 20 -20.79 -3.28 -12.13
CA THR A 20 -21.65 -4.10 -11.28
C THR A 20 -22.18 -5.32 -12.02
N GLN A 21 -22.65 -5.15 -13.26
CA GLN A 21 -23.15 -6.27 -14.08
C GLN A 21 -22.06 -7.28 -14.44
N GLN A 22 -20.80 -6.84 -14.59
CA GLN A 22 -19.68 -7.76 -14.82
C GLN A 22 -19.35 -8.62 -13.59
N ILE A 23 -19.62 -8.11 -12.39
CA ILE A 23 -19.40 -8.82 -11.13
C ILE A 23 -20.59 -9.75 -10.85
N ASP A 24 -21.80 -9.21 -10.88
CA ASP A 24 -23.05 -9.95 -10.69
C ASP A 24 -24.18 -9.37 -11.57
N PRO A 25 -24.56 -10.05 -12.67
CA PRO A 25 -25.63 -9.61 -13.56
C PRO A 25 -27.02 -9.54 -12.91
N ARG A 26 -27.22 -10.20 -11.76
CA ARG A 26 -28.53 -10.27 -11.07
C ARG A 26 -28.71 -9.19 -10.03
N HIS A 27 -27.65 -8.48 -9.68
CA HIS A 27 -27.67 -7.49 -8.63
C HIS A 27 -27.64 -6.07 -9.21
N SER A 28 -28.49 -5.19 -8.68
CA SER A 28 -28.49 -3.75 -8.99
C SER A 28 -28.30 -2.99 -7.70
N LEU A 29 -27.46 -1.97 -7.75
CA LEU A 29 -27.24 -1.07 -6.63
C LEU A 29 -28.44 -0.12 -6.49
N ASP A 30 -28.74 0.26 -5.25
CA ASP A 30 -29.67 1.35 -4.98
C ASP A 30 -29.06 2.67 -5.45
N PRO A 31 -29.85 3.60 -6.03
CA PRO A 31 -29.37 4.92 -6.43
C PRO A 31 -28.54 5.65 -5.38
N GLU A 32 -28.88 5.58 -4.08
CA GLU A 32 -28.12 6.24 -3.01
C GLU A 32 -26.73 5.62 -2.82
N VAL A 33 -26.62 4.30 -2.95
CA VAL A 33 -25.35 3.57 -2.86
C VAL A 33 -24.46 3.88 -4.06
N GLU A 34 -25.06 4.03 -5.25
CA GLU A 34 -24.33 4.43 -6.45
C GLU A 34 -23.67 5.81 -6.26
N GLU A 35 -24.37 6.80 -5.70
CA GLU A 35 -23.79 8.13 -5.44
C GLU A 35 -22.62 8.06 -4.44
N ILE A 36 -22.77 7.29 -3.35
CA ILE A 36 -21.68 7.11 -2.36
C ILE A 36 -20.45 6.45 -3.00
N LEU A 37 -20.64 5.45 -3.85
CA LEU A 37 -19.52 4.78 -4.52
C LEU A 37 -18.82 5.70 -5.52
N LEU A 38 -19.55 6.61 -6.17
CA LEU A 38 -18.97 7.62 -7.05
C LEU A 38 -18.13 8.63 -6.25
N GLU A 39 -18.62 9.10 -5.10
CA GLU A 39 -17.86 9.97 -4.20
C GLU A 39 -16.56 9.30 -3.72
N ILE A 40 -16.65 8.04 -3.28
CA ILE A 40 -15.47 7.26 -2.87
C ILE A 40 -14.47 7.10 -4.03
N ALA A 41 -14.96 6.93 -5.26
CA ALA A 41 -14.09 6.80 -6.43
C ALA A 41 -13.35 8.11 -6.74
N ASP A 42 -14.03 9.26 -6.62
CA ASP A 42 -13.40 10.57 -6.82
C ASP A 42 -12.36 10.85 -5.71
N ASP A 43 -12.68 10.56 -4.44
CA ASP A 43 -11.75 10.67 -3.31
C ASP A 43 -10.52 9.76 -3.48
N PHE A 44 -10.73 8.54 -3.98
CA PHE A 44 -9.65 7.62 -4.29
C PHE A 44 -8.70 8.20 -5.33
N ILE A 45 -9.22 8.78 -6.41
CA ILE A 45 -8.41 9.40 -7.46
C ILE A 45 -7.62 10.59 -6.92
N GLU A 46 -8.26 11.46 -6.12
CA GLU A 46 -7.60 12.62 -5.52
C GLU A 46 -6.46 12.19 -4.58
N SER A 47 -6.72 11.21 -3.71
CA SER A 47 -5.74 10.67 -2.77
C SER A 47 -4.54 10.04 -3.49
N VAL A 48 -4.81 9.15 -4.46
CA VAL A 48 -3.77 8.46 -5.24
C VAL A 48 -2.93 9.45 -6.04
N THR A 49 -3.57 10.40 -6.73
CA THR A 49 -2.88 11.37 -7.59
C THR A 49 -2.04 12.34 -6.76
N THR A 50 -2.56 12.81 -5.62
CA THR A 50 -1.83 13.72 -4.72
C THR A 50 -0.57 13.06 -4.17
N PHE A 51 -0.66 11.81 -3.73
CA PHE A 51 0.49 11.09 -3.22
C PHE A 51 1.50 10.77 -4.33
N ALA A 52 1.03 10.37 -5.51
CA ALA A 52 1.89 10.07 -6.64
C ALA A 52 2.64 11.32 -7.15
N CYS A 53 1.99 12.48 -7.20
CA CYS A 53 2.65 13.75 -7.49
C CYS A 53 3.70 14.09 -6.42
N SER A 54 3.41 13.82 -5.15
CA SER A 54 4.38 14.00 -4.06
C SER A 54 5.60 13.07 -4.21
N LEU A 55 5.41 11.84 -4.69
CA LEU A 55 6.51 10.91 -5.01
C LEU A 55 7.34 11.37 -6.21
N ALA A 56 6.69 11.89 -7.27
CA ALA A 56 7.38 12.45 -8.42
C ALA A 56 8.30 13.59 -8.00
N LYS A 57 7.79 14.51 -7.17
CA LYS A 57 8.58 15.59 -6.57
C LYS A 57 9.67 15.09 -5.64
N HIS A 58 9.40 14.07 -4.82
CA HIS A 58 10.38 13.49 -3.90
C HIS A 58 11.62 12.92 -4.61
N ARG A 59 11.47 12.36 -5.82
CA ARG A 59 12.63 11.92 -6.64
C ARG A 59 13.29 13.06 -7.44
N GLY A 60 12.83 14.29 -7.31
CA GLY A 60 13.31 15.45 -8.08
C GLY A 60 12.79 15.52 -9.51
N SER A 61 11.62 14.94 -9.81
CA SER A 61 11.00 14.99 -11.13
C SER A 61 9.78 15.92 -11.14
N ASP A 62 9.62 16.67 -12.23
CA ASP A 62 8.42 17.47 -12.50
C ASP A 62 7.38 16.70 -13.33
N THR A 63 7.70 15.46 -13.71
CA THR A 63 6.83 14.60 -14.52
C THR A 63 6.33 13.45 -13.69
N LEU A 64 5.00 13.32 -13.60
CA LEU A 64 4.35 12.16 -12.99
C LEU A 64 4.60 10.91 -13.86
N GLU A 65 5.13 9.85 -13.27
CA GLU A 65 5.41 8.60 -13.97
C GLU A 65 4.60 7.44 -13.37
N VAL A 66 4.40 6.36 -14.13
CA VAL A 66 3.62 5.20 -13.70
C VAL A 66 4.12 4.61 -12.37
N LYS A 67 5.44 4.62 -12.15
CA LYS A 67 6.06 4.12 -10.91
C LYS A 67 5.59 4.86 -9.65
N ASP A 68 5.16 6.13 -9.77
CA ASP A 68 4.63 6.92 -8.65
C ASP A 68 3.28 6.39 -8.19
N LEU A 69 2.38 6.19 -9.16
CA LEU A 69 1.06 5.63 -8.92
C LEU A 69 1.18 4.20 -8.42
N GLN A 70 2.01 3.40 -9.09
CA GLN A 70 2.22 1.99 -8.76
C GLN A 70 2.68 1.81 -7.31
N LEU A 71 3.66 2.60 -6.84
CA LEU A 71 4.15 2.49 -5.46
C LEU A 71 3.05 2.77 -4.43
N HIS A 72 2.23 3.80 -4.65
CA HIS A 72 1.14 4.14 -3.73
C HIS A 72 0.04 3.08 -3.74
N LEU A 73 -0.37 2.60 -4.92
CA LEU A 73 -1.36 1.54 -5.05
C LEU A 73 -0.92 0.25 -4.34
N GLU A 74 0.35 -0.16 -4.50
CA GLU A 74 0.86 -1.37 -3.90
C GLU A 74 1.04 -1.27 -2.38
N LYS A 75 1.53 -0.12 -1.88
CA LYS A 75 1.87 0.04 -0.45
C LYS A 75 0.70 0.45 0.42
N ASN A 76 -0.21 1.26 -0.11
CA ASN A 76 -1.30 1.84 0.67
C ASN A 76 -2.62 1.11 0.42
N TRP A 77 -2.87 0.67 -0.82
CA TRP A 77 -4.12 0.03 -1.22
C TRP A 77 -4.00 -1.49 -1.41
N ASN A 78 -2.77 -2.03 -1.41
CA ASN A 78 -2.49 -3.42 -1.73
C ASN A 78 -3.07 -3.85 -3.10
N VAL A 79 -3.18 -2.90 -4.04
CA VAL A 79 -3.64 -3.09 -5.41
C VAL A 79 -2.42 -3.30 -6.31
N LYS A 80 -2.44 -4.35 -7.13
CA LYS A 80 -1.39 -4.68 -8.10
C LYS A 80 -1.98 -4.74 -9.49
N ILE A 81 -1.43 -3.96 -10.41
CA ILE A 81 -1.87 -3.93 -11.80
C ILE A 81 -0.95 -4.82 -12.65
N PRO A 82 -1.45 -5.95 -13.19
CA PRO A 82 -0.66 -6.80 -14.07
C PRO A 82 -0.08 -6.02 -15.26
N GLY A 83 1.16 -6.34 -15.65
CA GLY A 83 1.85 -5.65 -16.74
C GLY A 83 2.47 -4.29 -16.37
N PHE A 84 2.11 -3.71 -15.22
CA PHE A 84 2.70 -2.47 -14.70
C PHE A 84 3.53 -2.67 -13.43
N THR A 85 3.32 -3.78 -12.71
CA THR A 85 4.22 -4.14 -11.61
C THR A 85 5.61 -4.34 -12.20
N GLN A 86 6.61 -3.59 -11.72
CA GLN A 86 7.98 -3.68 -12.23
C GLN A 86 8.38 -5.16 -12.42
N SER A 87 8.60 -5.54 -13.69
CA SER A 87 9.47 -6.65 -14.05
C SER A 87 10.93 -6.26 -13.75
N SER A 88 11.22 -5.85 -12.52
CA SER A 88 12.59 -5.90 -12.01
C SER A 88 13.06 -7.35 -11.79
N LEU A 89 12.23 -8.34 -12.16
CA LEU A 89 12.63 -9.70 -12.51
C LEU A 89 12.96 -9.83 -14.02
N GLN A 90 13.70 -8.87 -14.59
CA GLN A 90 14.75 -9.25 -15.54
C GLN A 90 15.92 -9.80 -14.72
N ASN A 91 15.70 -10.96 -14.10
CA ASN A 91 16.67 -11.89 -13.53
C ASN A 91 15.81 -13.06 -13.04
N GLY A 92 15.74 -14.12 -13.84
CA GLY A 92 14.80 -15.23 -13.70
C GLY A 92 14.76 -15.86 -12.31
N ALA A 93 13.90 -15.34 -11.45
CA ALA A 93 13.46 -16.01 -10.23
C ALA A 93 11.94 -16.10 -10.27
N SER A 94 11.47 -17.32 -10.05
CA SER A 94 10.08 -17.73 -10.02
C SER A 94 9.21 -16.78 -9.18
N SER A 95 7.92 -16.73 -9.54
CA SER A 95 6.85 -15.88 -9.02
C SER A 95 6.60 -15.95 -7.49
N GLU A 96 7.44 -16.63 -6.71
CA GLU A 96 7.32 -16.76 -5.26
C GLU A 96 8.16 -15.72 -4.47
N GLU A 97 9.13 -15.03 -5.11
CA GLU A 97 10.18 -14.29 -4.39
C GLU A 97 10.15 -12.74 -4.53
N VAL A 98 9.05 -12.15 -5.03
CA VAL A 98 8.89 -10.67 -5.09
C VAL A 98 8.71 -10.04 -3.69
N ARG A 99 8.74 -10.84 -2.64
CA ARG A 99 8.90 -10.37 -1.26
C ARG A 99 10.38 -10.27 -0.90
N ALA A 100 11.13 -9.45 -1.63
CA ALA A 100 12.32 -8.83 -1.07
C ALA A 100 11.88 -7.82 0.03
N PHE A 101 11.33 -8.35 1.13
CA PHE A 101 11.63 -7.79 2.44
C PHE A 101 13.15 -7.82 2.53
N LYS A 102 13.82 -6.75 2.07
CA LYS A 102 15.17 -6.46 2.56
C LYS A 102 15.03 -6.52 4.07
N ARG A 103 15.62 -7.54 4.70
CA ARG A 103 15.63 -7.62 6.17
C ARG A 103 16.10 -6.25 6.63
N PRO A 104 15.33 -5.53 7.48
CA PRO A 104 15.70 -4.19 7.86
C PRO A 104 17.14 -4.24 8.36
N THR A 105 17.99 -3.44 7.74
CA THR A 105 19.43 -3.49 7.99
C THR A 105 19.63 -3.12 9.45
N GLN A 106 19.93 -4.11 10.29
CA GLN A 106 20.09 -3.86 11.72
C GLN A 106 21.35 -3.03 11.92
N THR A 107 21.18 -1.83 12.47
CA THR A 107 22.32 -0.99 12.85
C THR A 107 23.15 -1.71 13.91
N GLU A 108 24.45 -1.44 13.95
CA GLU A 108 25.33 -2.01 15.00
C GLU A 108 24.82 -1.67 16.41
N ALA A 109 24.26 -0.47 16.59
CA ALA A 109 23.58 -0.08 17.83
C ALA A 109 22.37 -0.98 18.17
N HIS A 110 21.57 -1.38 17.18
CA HIS A 110 20.46 -2.30 17.38
C HIS A 110 20.96 -3.70 17.76
N LYS A 111 22.01 -4.20 17.12
CA LYS A 111 22.63 -5.49 17.47
C LYS A 111 23.17 -5.49 18.90
N GLN A 112 23.88 -4.44 19.30
CA GLN A 112 24.39 -4.29 20.67
C GLN A 112 23.24 -4.27 21.69
N ARG A 113 22.16 -3.55 21.39
CA ARG A 113 20.97 -3.51 22.25
C ARG A 113 20.37 -4.90 22.44
N LEU A 114 20.26 -5.70 21.38
CA LEU A 114 19.75 -7.08 21.47
C LEU A 114 20.62 -7.95 22.38
N VAL A 115 21.96 -7.82 22.32
CA VAL A 115 22.88 -8.54 23.22
C VAL A 115 22.66 -8.15 24.67
N TRP A 116 22.47 -6.86 24.94
CA TRP A 116 22.27 -6.35 26.31
C TRP A 116 20.93 -6.81 26.89
N VAL A 117 19.87 -6.79 26.08
CA VAL A 117 18.55 -7.33 26.45
C VAL A 117 18.67 -8.81 26.81
N LYS A 118 19.34 -9.62 25.98
CA LYS A 118 19.55 -11.04 26.25
C LYS A 118 20.32 -11.26 27.55
N LYS A 119 21.40 -10.50 27.78
CA LYS A 119 22.21 -10.58 29.00
C LYS A 119 21.39 -10.23 30.25
N ALA A 120 20.53 -9.22 30.18
CA ALA A 120 19.65 -8.83 31.28
C ALA A 120 18.59 -9.92 31.58
N GLN A 121 18.01 -10.54 30.54
CA GLN A 121 17.07 -11.65 30.70
C GLN A 121 17.73 -12.88 31.38
N ASP A 122 18.95 -13.24 30.97
CA ASP A 122 19.71 -14.33 31.57
C ASP A 122 20.03 -14.07 33.05
N GLN A 123 20.35 -12.81 33.40
CA GLN A 123 20.58 -12.40 34.79
C GLN A 123 19.30 -12.54 35.63
N LEU A 124 18.15 -12.13 35.09
CA LEU A 124 16.86 -12.23 35.78
C LEU A 124 16.46 -13.69 36.02
N GLN A 125 16.67 -14.58 35.04
CA GLN A 125 16.42 -16.02 35.20
C GLN A 125 17.31 -16.63 36.29
N LYS A 126 18.60 -16.27 36.32
CA LYS A 126 19.53 -16.72 37.37
C LYS A 126 19.13 -16.21 38.75
N GLN A 127 18.57 -15.00 38.86
CA GLN A 127 18.06 -14.47 40.12
C GLN A 127 16.81 -15.23 40.59
N LYS A 128 15.86 -15.52 39.68
CA LYS A 128 14.67 -16.34 40.00
C LYS A 128 15.03 -17.73 40.52
N GLN A 129 15.95 -18.43 39.83
CA GLN A 129 16.39 -19.77 40.26
C GLN A 129 17.13 -19.77 41.61
N LYS A 130 17.78 -18.66 41.97
CA LYS A 130 18.42 -18.50 43.28
C LYS A 130 17.41 -18.20 44.39
N GLN A 131 16.27 -17.58 44.06
CA GLN A 131 15.19 -17.34 45.01
C GLN A 131 14.34 -18.60 45.27
N GLU A 132 14.15 -19.46 44.25
CA GLU A 132 13.40 -20.73 44.38
C GLU A 132 14.16 -21.85 45.10
N LYS A 133 15.49 -21.74 45.19
CA LYS A 133 16.35 -22.71 45.90
C LYS A 133 16.64 -22.34 47.36
N LYS A 134 15.97 -21.32 47.88
CA LYS A 134 16.07 -20.84 49.26
C LYS A 134 14.76 -21.09 49.99
#